data_AF-A0A821KWY7-F1
#
_entry.id   AF-A0A821KWY7-F1
#
_cell.length_a   1.000
_cell.length_b   1.000
_cell.length_c   1.000
_cell.angle_alpha   90.00
_cell.angle_beta   90.00
_cell.angle_gamma   90.00
#
_symmetry.space_group_name_H-M   'P 1'
#
loop_
_entity.id
_entity.type
_entity.pdbx_description
1 polymer ?
#
loop_
_entity_poly.entity_id
_entity_poly.type
_entity_poly.pdbx_seq_one_letter_code
_entity_poly.pdbx_strand_id
1 'polypeptide(L)'
;FNAASNVTGIRTDVDPVSKLVHRYEGWIFWDYAAAAPYVKIDMNPSKFAYKDAVFISPHKFVGGPSTPGILIAKKKLFTNPVPSDVGGGTVNFVTRTHIEYVKDIEAREEGGTPNILGAIRAGLVFHLKESVGCHTIRAREDALVAKFFARFRNHPKLLVLGSSTVPRLAIFSFRIYVPLFEKYLHHNFICVLLNDLFGIQVRSGCSCAAP
;
A
#
# COMPACT_ATOMS: atom_id res chain seq x y z
N PHE A 1 2.26 9.87 -3.91
CA PHE A 1 3.43 8.98 -4.12
C PHE A 1 3.18 7.64 -3.43
N ASN A 2 3.84 6.55 -3.85
CA ASN A 2 3.80 5.27 -3.11
C ASN A 2 5.03 5.13 -2.20
N ALA A 3 4.82 4.63 -0.97
CA ALA A 3 5.91 4.36 -0.03
C ALA A 3 6.73 3.12 -0.44
N ALA A 4 6.10 2.18 -1.15
CA ALA A 4 6.78 1.11 -1.87
C ALA A 4 5.97 0.70 -3.11
N SER A 5 6.65 0.35 -4.19
CA SER A 5 6.01 -0.16 -5.40
C SER A 5 5.44 -1.56 -5.16
N ASN A 6 4.19 -1.78 -5.54
CA ASN A 6 3.57 -3.12 -5.55
C ASN A 6 4.05 -3.99 -6.73
N VAL A 7 4.82 -3.44 -7.67
CA VAL A 7 5.38 -4.15 -8.83
C VAL A 7 6.82 -4.55 -8.56
N THR A 8 7.67 -3.58 -8.21
CA THR A 8 9.10 -3.79 -8.03
C THR A 8 9.51 -3.93 -6.58
N GLY A 9 8.61 -3.71 -5.62
CA GLY A 9 8.94 -3.68 -4.20
C GLY A 9 9.84 -2.51 -3.79
N ILE A 10 10.35 -1.69 -4.72
CA ILE A 10 11.28 -0.60 -4.42
C ILE A 10 10.63 0.34 -3.42
N ARG A 11 11.37 0.68 -2.37
CA ARG A 11 10.93 1.60 -1.33
C ARG A 11 11.32 3.02 -1.70
N THR A 12 10.37 3.93 -1.56
CA THR A 12 10.63 5.37 -1.66
C THR A 12 11.10 5.87 -0.30
N ASP A 13 12.13 6.71 -0.27
CA ASP A 13 12.48 7.43 0.95
C ASP A 13 11.46 8.56 1.18
N VAL A 14 10.46 8.28 2.02
CA VAL A 14 9.28 9.12 2.16
C VAL A 14 9.60 10.49 2.77
N ASP A 15 10.63 10.59 3.60
CA ASP A 15 10.90 11.80 4.37
C ASP A 15 11.61 12.87 3.54
N PRO A 16 12.69 12.58 2.78
CA PRO A 16 13.28 13.53 1.85
C PRO A 16 12.30 14.02 0.77
N VAL A 17 11.46 13.11 0.24
CA VAL A 17 10.45 13.49 -0.76
C VAL A 17 9.41 14.42 -0.13
N SER A 18 8.94 14.14 1.09
CA SER A 18 8.00 15.03 1.80
C SER A 18 8.61 16.40 2.07
N LYS A 19 9.87 16.46 2.54
CA LYS A 19 10.60 17.73 2.72
C LYS A 19 10.72 18.53 1.43
N LEU A 20 11.00 17.85 0.31
CA LEU A 20 11.14 18.49 -0.99
C LEU A 20 9.81 19.09 -1.45
N VAL A 21 8.71 18.34 -1.38
CA VAL A 21 7.38 18.84 -1.78
C VAL A 21 6.96 20.04 -0.93
N HIS A 22 7.15 19.98 0.39
CA HIS A 22 6.80 21.08 1.29
C HIS A 22 7.67 22.33 1.09
N ARG A 23 8.91 22.19 0.61
CA ARG A 23 9.75 23.34 0.25
C ARG A 23 9.11 24.20 -0.84
N TYR A 24 8.28 23.59 -1.69
CA TYR A 24 7.52 24.25 -2.74
C TYR A 24 6.04 24.40 -2.38
N GLU A 25 5.72 24.40 -1.08
CA GLU A 25 4.35 24.62 -0.54
C GLU A 25 3.29 23.61 -1.04
N GLY A 26 3.72 22.49 -1.62
CA GLY A 26 2.82 21.45 -2.11
C GLY A 26 2.28 20.55 -1.00
N TRP A 27 1.21 19.81 -1.30
CA TRP A 27 0.70 18.75 -0.42
C TRP A 27 1.22 17.39 -0.82
N ILE A 28 1.50 16.53 0.16
CA ILE A 28 1.99 15.18 -0.09
C ILE A 28 1.10 14.09 0.51
N PHE A 29 0.58 13.27 -0.40
CA PHE A 29 -0.25 12.11 -0.10
C PHE A 29 0.52 10.82 -0.39
N TRP A 30 0.57 9.93 0.60
CA TRP A 30 1.34 8.69 0.51
C TRP A 30 0.45 7.45 0.48
N ASP A 31 0.59 6.66 -0.57
CA ASP A 31 0.05 5.31 -0.65
C ASP A 31 0.98 4.34 0.08
N TYR A 32 0.50 3.81 1.20
CA TYR A 32 1.15 2.78 2.00
C TYR A 32 0.53 1.39 1.79
N ALA A 33 -0.38 1.19 0.83
CA ALA A 33 -1.08 -0.08 0.66
C ALA A 33 -0.12 -1.28 0.58
N ALA A 34 0.96 -1.18 -0.20
CA ALA A 34 1.97 -2.26 -0.28
C ALA A 34 2.98 -2.25 0.88
N ALA A 35 3.28 -1.08 1.46
CA ALA A 35 4.35 -0.93 2.44
C ALA A 35 3.91 -1.17 3.89
N ALA A 36 2.68 -0.79 4.22
CA ALA A 36 2.13 -0.78 5.57
C ALA A 36 2.28 -2.10 6.35
N PRO A 37 2.17 -3.30 5.74
CA PRO A 37 2.40 -4.55 6.48
C PRO A 37 3.84 -4.70 7.00
N TYR A 38 4.80 -4.04 6.35
CA TYR A 38 6.24 -4.31 6.53
C TYR A 38 7.01 -3.18 7.19
N VAL A 39 6.50 -1.94 7.15
CA VAL A 39 7.23 -0.74 7.62
C VAL A 39 6.49 -0.01 8.73
N LYS A 40 7.21 0.77 9.53
CA LYS A 40 6.59 1.75 10.43
C LYS A 40 6.00 2.89 9.61
N ILE A 41 4.81 3.34 9.99
CA ILE A 41 4.16 4.50 9.41
C ILE A 41 4.25 5.61 10.44
N ASP A 42 4.91 6.71 10.09
CA ASP A 42 5.03 7.89 10.95
C ASP A 42 4.49 9.11 10.20
N MET A 43 3.38 9.65 10.70
CA MET A 43 2.74 10.84 10.12
C MET A 43 3.55 12.13 10.34
N ASN A 44 4.42 12.18 11.36
CA ASN A 44 5.11 13.38 11.82
C ASN A 44 6.58 13.15 12.22
N PRO A 45 7.42 12.56 11.35
CA PRO A 45 8.81 12.28 11.72
C PRO A 45 9.64 13.55 11.93
N SER A 46 9.25 14.68 11.31
CA SER A 46 9.80 16.01 11.61
C SER A 46 8.86 17.12 11.14
N LYS A 47 9.16 18.37 11.52
CA LYS A 47 8.43 19.58 11.12
C LYS A 47 8.24 19.74 9.60
N PHE A 48 9.17 19.22 8.79
CA PHE A 48 9.14 19.37 7.33
C PHE A 48 8.92 18.04 6.58
N ALA A 49 8.94 16.90 7.28
CA ALA A 49 8.76 15.57 6.67
C ALA A 49 7.43 14.90 7.04
N TYR A 50 6.47 15.68 7.54
CA TYR A 50 5.13 15.17 7.83
C TYR A 50 4.48 14.62 6.55
N LYS A 51 3.46 13.78 6.71
CA LYS A 51 2.57 13.41 5.61
C LYS A 51 1.27 14.21 5.74
N ASP A 52 0.79 14.81 4.67
CA ASP A 52 -0.53 15.47 4.69
C ASP A 52 -1.64 14.42 4.77
N ALA A 53 -1.51 13.32 4.02
CA ALA A 53 -2.28 12.11 4.26
C ALA A 53 -1.54 10.82 3.91
N VAL A 54 -2.03 9.71 4.46
CA VAL A 54 -1.59 8.35 4.21
C VAL A 54 -2.80 7.45 3.95
N PHE A 55 -2.73 6.66 2.87
CA PHE A 55 -3.70 5.60 2.56
C PHE A 55 -3.14 4.24 2.95
N ILE A 56 -3.96 3.42 3.61
CA ILE A 56 -3.59 2.07 4.05
C ILE A 56 -4.66 1.08 3.58
N SER A 57 -4.21 -0.10 3.15
CA SER A 57 -5.06 -1.23 2.80
C SER A 57 -4.81 -2.38 3.78
N PRO A 58 -5.54 -2.46 4.90
CA PRO A 58 -5.29 -3.47 5.92
C PRO A 58 -5.50 -4.91 5.42
N HIS A 59 -6.25 -5.13 4.33
CA HIS A 59 -6.38 -6.44 3.68
C HIS A 59 -5.07 -7.04 3.15
N LYS A 60 -4.00 -6.24 3.07
CA LYS A 60 -2.66 -6.70 2.69
C LYS A 60 -1.81 -7.15 3.88
N PHE A 61 -2.31 -7.02 5.10
CA PHE A 61 -1.68 -7.54 6.31
C PHE A 61 -2.14 -8.97 6.57
N VAL A 62 -1.36 -9.71 7.36
CA VAL A 62 -1.77 -11.03 7.86
C VAL A 62 -3.04 -10.88 8.70
N GLY A 63 -4.07 -11.67 8.39
CA GLY A 63 -5.40 -11.57 9.02
C GLY A 63 -6.25 -10.40 8.53
N GLY A 64 -5.74 -9.63 7.56
CA GLY A 64 -6.38 -8.44 6.99
C GLY A 64 -7.61 -8.64 6.10
N PRO A 65 -7.83 -9.77 5.39
CA PRO A 65 -8.99 -9.88 4.51
C PRO A 65 -10.31 -9.45 5.17
N SER A 66 -11.15 -8.73 4.42
CA SER A 66 -12.44 -8.15 4.87
C SER A 66 -12.36 -6.99 5.88
N THR A 67 -11.21 -6.33 6.03
CA THR A 67 -11.10 -5.02 6.71
C THR A 67 -11.46 -3.85 5.78
N PRO A 68 -11.95 -2.72 6.31
CA PRO A 68 -12.06 -1.48 5.54
C PRO A 68 -10.67 -0.91 5.20
N GLY A 69 -10.61 0.02 4.24
CA GLY A 69 -9.44 0.87 4.03
C GLY A 69 -9.29 1.88 5.18
N ILE A 70 -8.09 2.43 5.36
CA ILE A 70 -7.84 3.47 6.36
C ILE A 70 -7.19 4.67 5.69
N LEU A 71 -7.76 5.85 5.91
CA LEU A 71 -7.18 7.14 5.55
C LEU A 71 -6.78 7.86 6.84
N ILE A 72 -5.51 8.24 6.94
CA ILE A 72 -5.04 9.12 8.01
C ILE A 72 -4.66 10.44 7.36
N ALA A 73 -5.34 11.52 7.72
CA ALA A 73 -5.16 12.82 7.07
C ALA A 73 -5.13 13.96 8.11
N LYS A 74 -4.42 15.04 7.78
CA LYS A 74 -4.40 16.24 8.63
C LYS A 74 -5.76 16.91 8.62
N LYS A 75 -6.25 17.32 9.80
CA LYS A 75 -7.52 18.06 9.96
C LYS A 75 -7.65 19.27 9.02
N LYS A 76 -6.54 19.98 8.76
CA LYS A 76 -6.48 21.13 7.84
C LYS A 76 -6.91 20.81 6.40
N LEU A 77 -6.94 19.53 6.00
CA LEU A 77 -7.38 19.10 4.67
C LEU A 77 -8.91 18.98 4.56
N PHE A 78 -9.61 18.90 5.69
CA PHE A 78 -11.06 18.71 5.73
C PHE A 78 -11.80 20.04 5.88
N THR A 79 -11.59 20.93 4.91
CA THR A 79 -12.23 22.26 4.89
C THR A 79 -13.62 22.23 4.24
N ASN A 80 -13.98 21.12 3.58
CA ASN A 80 -15.25 21.03 2.87
C ASN A 80 -16.43 21.05 3.85
N PRO A 81 -17.50 21.81 3.55
CA PRO A 81 -18.71 21.84 4.38
C PRO A 81 -19.61 20.62 4.13
N VAL A 82 -19.45 19.95 2.99
CA VAL A 82 -20.21 18.78 2.55
C VAL A 82 -19.28 17.57 2.50
N PRO A 83 -19.68 16.40 3.02
CA PRO A 83 -18.87 15.18 2.93
C PRO A 83 -18.70 14.68 1.51
N SER A 84 -17.68 13.83 1.34
CA SER A 84 -17.43 13.14 0.09
C SER A 84 -18.54 12.14 -0.26
N ASP A 85 -19.11 11.48 0.75
CA ASP A 85 -20.24 10.57 0.60
C ASP A 85 -21.36 10.94 1.59
N VAL A 86 -22.57 11.12 1.09
CA VAL A 86 -23.72 11.56 1.89
C VAL A 86 -24.56 10.32 2.20
N GLY A 87 -24.61 9.94 3.48
CA GLY A 87 -25.39 8.79 3.94
C GLY A 87 -26.02 9.03 5.31
N GLY A 88 -26.74 8.02 5.81
CA GLY A 88 -27.19 8.03 7.20
C GLY A 88 -26.02 8.22 8.15
N GLY A 89 -26.18 9.03 9.21
CA GLY A 89 -25.12 9.31 10.17
C GLY A 89 -24.22 10.51 9.83
N THR A 90 -24.26 11.07 8.62
CA THR A 90 -23.44 12.25 8.26
C THR A 90 -24.13 13.58 8.51
N VAL A 91 -25.42 13.57 8.85
CA VAL A 91 -26.26 14.76 9.05
C VAL A 91 -26.73 14.91 10.50
N ASN A 92 -26.70 16.13 11.01
CA ASN A 92 -27.35 16.52 12.26
C ASN A 92 -28.84 16.78 12.05
N PHE A 93 -29.19 17.51 10.98
CA PHE A 93 -30.56 17.95 10.73
C PHE A 93 -30.83 18.11 9.23
N VAL A 94 -32.02 17.76 8.79
CA VAL A 94 -32.43 17.84 7.37
C VAL A 94 -33.83 18.45 7.28
N THR A 95 -33.96 19.48 6.46
CA THR A 95 -35.24 20.04 6.01
C THR A 95 -35.34 19.98 4.49
N ARG A 96 -36.48 20.41 3.93
CA ARG A 96 -36.64 20.52 2.47
C ARG A 96 -35.65 21.48 1.81
N THR A 97 -35.10 22.45 2.55
CA THR A 97 -34.26 23.53 2.01
C THR A 97 -32.89 23.64 2.66
N HIS A 98 -32.62 22.88 3.72
CA HIS A 98 -31.39 22.97 4.48
C HIS A 98 -30.91 21.60 4.96
N ILE A 99 -29.60 21.38 4.91
CA ILE A 99 -28.93 20.20 5.46
C ILE A 99 -27.83 20.71 6.38
N GLU A 100 -27.87 20.29 7.63
CA GLU A 100 -26.79 20.48 8.58
C GLU A 100 -26.01 19.17 8.69
N TYR A 101 -24.73 19.20 8.29
CA TYR A 101 -23.83 18.05 8.43
C TYR A 101 -23.20 17.99 9.82
N VAL A 102 -22.85 16.78 10.25
CA VAL A 102 -22.11 16.54 11.49
C VAL A 102 -20.77 17.28 11.45
N LYS A 103 -20.38 17.90 12.57
CA LYS A 103 -19.12 18.66 12.67
C LYS A 103 -17.89 17.77 12.86
N ASP A 104 -18.09 16.59 13.45
CA ASP A 104 -17.04 15.59 13.57
C ASP A 104 -16.65 15.06 12.19
N ILE A 105 -15.37 15.17 11.85
CA ILE A 105 -14.87 14.89 10.49
C ILE A 105 -15.02 13.40 10.17
N GLU A 106 -14.72 12.51 11.12
CA GLU A 106 -14.75 11.07 10.88
C GLU A 106 -16.19 10.61 10.63
N ALA A 107 -17.11 10.96 11.53
CA ALA A 107 -18.53 10.65 11.35
C ALA A 107 -19.12 11.28 10.08
N ARG A 108 -18.65 12.47 9.69
CA ARG A 108 -19.10 13.15 8.49
C ARG A 108 -18.65 12.43 7.21
N GLU A 109 -17.41 11.94 7.15
CA GLU A 109 -16.87 11.29 5.94
C GLU A 109 -17.16 9.77 5.87
N GLU A 110 -17.75 9.15 6.91
CA GLU A 110 -18.11 7.73 6.96
C GLU A 110 -19.62 7.51 6.85
N GLY A 111 -20.23 7.95 5.74
CA GLY A 111 -21.67 7.83 5.54
C GLY A 111 -22.19 6.39 5.50
N GLY A 112 -23.32 6.18 6.15
CA GLY A 112 -23.99 4.88 6.24
C GLY A 112 -23.63 4.11 7.51
N THR A 113 -23.95 2.82 7.53
CA THR A 113 -23.57 1.95 8.66
C THR A 113 -22.10 1.58 8.52
N PRO A 114 -21.24 1.89 9.50
CA PRO A 114 -19.83 1.56 9.43
C PRO A 114 -19.60 0.06 9.33
N ASN A 115 -18.48 -0.36 8.74
CA ASN A 115 -18.04 -1.75 8.77
C ASN A 115 -17.47 -2.10 10.16
N ILE A 116 -18.33 -2.20 11.17
CA ILE A 116 -17.96 -2.35 12.59
C ILE A 116 -17.02 -3.56 12.79
N LEU A 117 -17.42 -4.74 12.29
CA LEU A 117 -16.62 -5.96 12.42
C LEU A 117 -15.29 -5.85 11.67
N GLY A 118 -15.30 -5.22 10.50
CA GLY A 118 -14.09 -4.96 9.74
C GLY A 118 -13.14 -3.99 10.45
N ALA A 119 -13.66 -2.96 11.12
CA ALA A 119 -12.88 -2.00 11.89
C ALA A 119 -12.23 -2.65 13.11
N ILE A 120 -12.98 -3.49 13.85
CA ILE A 120 -12.43 -4.30 14.95
C ILE A 120 -11.32 -5.22 14.43
N ARG A 121 -11.56 -5.91 13.31
CA ARG A 121 -10.54 -6.76 12.67
C ARG A 121 -9.31 -5.95 12.26
N ALA A 122 -9.48 -4.74 11.73
CA ALA A 122 -8.36 -3.87 11.38
C ALA A 122 -7.50 -3.56 12.60
N GLY A 123 -8.11 -3.22 13.74
CA GLY A 123 -7.39 -3.04 15.01
C GLY A 123 -6.56 -4.27 15.39
N LEU A 124 -7.16 -5.46 15.37
CA LEU A 124 -6.47 -6.73 15.69
C LEU A 124 -5.29 -7.01 14.75
N VAL A 125 -5.42 -6.67 13.48
CA VAL A 125 -4.37 -6.83 12.47
C VAL A 125 -3.16 -5.93 12.76
N PHE A 126 -3.39 -4.69 13.18
CA PHE A 126 -2.30 -3.81 13.61
C PHE A 126 -1.65 -4.30 14.91
N HIS A 127 -2.43 -4.78 15.88
CA HIS A 127 -1.91 -5.40 17.10
C HIS A 127 -1.04 -6.62 16.80
N LEU A 128 -1.45 -7.49 15.86
CA LEU A 128 -0.65 -8.64 15.44
C LEU A 128 0.68 -8.20 14.80
N LYS A 129 0.66 -7.20 13.93
CA LYS A 129 1.89 -6.67 13.34
C LYS A 129 2.82 -6.09 14.42
N GLU A 130 2.26 -5.37 15.39
CA GLU A 130 3.02 -4.76 16.48
C GLU A 130 3.66 -5.82 17.39
N SER A 131 2.94 -6.91 17.70
CA SER A 131 3.46 -7.99 18.53
C SER A 131 4.60 -8.77 17.88
N VAL A 132 4.59 -8.92 16.55
CA VAL A 132 5.73 -9.47 15.78
C VAL A 132 6.88 -8.47 15.69
N GLY A 133 6.55 -7.19 15.52
CA GLY A 133 7.50 -6.08 15.43
C GLY A 133 8.05 -5.84 14.02
N CYS A 134 8.11 -4.56 13.63
CA CYS A 134 8.61 -4.17 12.30
C CYS A 134 10.09 -4.56 12.08
N HIS A 135 10.91 -4.61 13.13
CA HIS A 135 12.30 -5.02 13.02
C HIS A 135 12.43 -6.49 12.61
N THR A 136 11.69 -7.38 13.27
CA THR A 136 11.63 -8.82 12.96
C THR A 136 11.16 -9.06 11.53
N ILE A 137 10.07 -8.40 11.13
CA ILE A 137 9.52 -8.49 9.76
C ILE A 137 10.58 -8.01 8.76
N ARG A 138 11.22 -6.87 9.02
CA ARG A 138 12.22 -6.30 8.13
C ARG A 138 13.43 -7.22 7.96
N ALA A 139 13.95 -7.78 9.04
CA ALA A 139 15.07 -8.71 8.98
C ALA A 139 14.73 -9.95 8.13
N ARG A 140 13.50 -10.47 8.26
CA ARG A 140 13.04 -11.61 7.46
C ARG A 140 12.90 -11.25 5.99
N GLU A 141 12.31 -10.10 5.68
CA GLU A 141 12.17 -9.58 4.31
C GLU A 141 13.53 -9.39 3.64
N ASP A 142 14.50 -8.79 4.35
CA ASP A 142 15.85 -8.55 3.83
C ASP A 142 16.59 -9.87 3.55
N ALA A 143 16.42 -10.88 4.40
CA ALA A 143 16.97 -12.22 4.16
C ALA A 143 16.37 -12.88 2.91
N LEU A 144 15.06 -12.74 2.67
CA LEU A 144 14.39 -13.26 1.47
C LEU A 144 14.88 -12.54 0.21
N VAL A 145 15.04 -11.21 0.26
CA VAL A 145 15.58 -10.42 -0.84
C VAL A 145 17.02 -10.82 -1.17
N ALA A 146 17.86 -10.99 -0.15
CA ALA A 146 19.23 -11.45 -0.34
C ALA A 146 19.29 -12.85 -0.97
N LYS A 147 18.48 -13.79 -0.47
CA LYS A 147 18.39 -15.15 -1.01
C LYS A 147 17.94 -15.17 -2.47
N PHE A 148 16.93 -14.37 -2.82
CA PHE A 148 16.43 -14.27 -4.19
C PHE A 148 17.52 -13.76 -5.14
N PHE A 149 18.17 -12.64 -4.80
CA PHE A 149 19.18 -12.07 -5.68
C PHE A 149 20.47 -12.89 -5.74
N ALA A 150 20.87 -13.58 -4.66
CA ALA A 150 21.98 -14.52 -4.71
C ALA A 150 21.77 -15.62 -5.76
N ARG A 151 20.51 -16.07 -5.95
CA ARG A 151 20.17 -17.11 -6.93
C ARG A 151 19.96 -16.57 -8.34
N PHE A 152 19.30 -15.42 -8.47
CA PHE A 152 18.67 -15.02 -9.72
C PHE A 152 19.25 -13.76 -10.37
N ARG A 153 20.08 -12.98 -9.67
CA ARG A 153 20.57 -11.67 -10.18
C ARG A 153 21.22 -11.76 -11.56
N ASN A 154 22.00 -12.80 -11.81
CA ASN A 154 22.74 -12.99 -13.06
C ASN A 154 22.18 -14.15 -13.90
N HIS A 155 20.92 -14.56 -13.68
CA HIS A 155 20.36 -15.69 -14.40
C HIS A 155 19.99 -15.27 -15.84
N PRO A 156 20.63 -15.85 -16.89
CA PRO A 156 20.52 -15.32 -18.27
C PRO A 156 19.12 -15.42 -18.87
N LYS A 157 18.26 -16.29 -18.31
CA LYS A 157 16.87 -16.48 -18.75
C LYS A 157 15.86 -15.72 -17.90
N LEU A 158 16.28 -14.99 -16.86
CA LEU A 158 15.37 -14.29 -15.95
C LEU A 158 15.68 -12.80 -15.93
N LEU A 159 14.73 -11.99 -16.39
CA LEU A 159 14.79 -10.55 -16.28
C LEU A 159 13.93 -10.11 -15.08
N VAL A 160 14.57 -9.71 -13.99
CA VAL A 160 13.89 -9.11 -12.83
C VAL A 160 13.66 -7.63 -13.11
N LEU A 161 12.42 -7.16 -12.92
CA LEU A 161 12.06 -5.76 -13.19
C LEU A 161 12.41 -4.86 -11.98
N GLY A 162 12.86 -3.65 -12.28
CA GLY A 162 13.30 -2.67 -11.29
C GLY A 162 14.77 -2.82 -10.90
N SER A 163 15.25 -1.90 -10.06
CA SER A 163 16.63 -1.90 -9.58
C SER A 163 16.88 -3.04 -8.59
N SER A 164 18.07 -3.65 -8.69
CA SER A 164 18.55 -4.71 -7.80
C SER A 164 19.49 -4.22 -6.70
N THR A 165 19.77 -2.91 -6.66
CA THR A 165 20.76 -2.28 -5.77
C THR A 165 20.14 -1.32 -4.75
N VAL A 166 18.83 -1.07 -4.83
CA VAL A 166 18.13 -0.15 -3.92
C VAL A 166 17.27 -0.91 -2.90
N PRO A 167 16.95 -0.31 -1.75
CA PRO A 167 16.08 -0.93 -0.76
C PRO A 167 14.70 -1.29 -1.34
N ARG A 168 14.24 -2.51 -1.05
CA ARG A 168 12.94 -3.01 -1.49
C ARG A 168 12.25 -3.86 -0.42
N LEU A 169 10.97 -4.11 -0.63
CA LEU A 169 10.20 -5.22 -0.06
C LEU A 169 10.45 -6.50 -0.88
N ALA A 170 10.15 -7.67 -0.33
CA ALA A 170 10.28 -8.96 -1.00
C ALA A 170 9.18 -9.21 -2.06
N ILE A 171 8.95 -8.22 -2.92
CA ILE A 171 8.03 -8.27 -4.05
C ILE A 171 8.87 -8.29 -5.32
N PHE A 172 8.73 -9.31 -6.18
CA PHE A 172 9.54 -9.48 -7.39
C PHE A 172 8.65 -9.63 -8.61
N SER A 173 8.75 -8.68 -9.54
CA SER A 173 8.22 -8.85 -10.90
C SER A 173 9.35 -9.30 -11.82
N PHE A 174 9.08 -10.26 -12.70
CA PHE A 174 10.08 -10.81 -13.60
C PHE A 174 9.48 -11.27 -14.92
N ARG A 175 10.34 -11.47 -15.91
CA ARG A 175 10.02 -12.07 -17.21
C ARG A 175 11.01 -13.21 -17.48
N ILE A 176 10.55 -14.25 -18.15
CA ILE A 176 11.39 -15.40 -18.53
C ILE A 176 11.71 -15.32 -20.01
N TYR A 177 13.00 -15.25 -20.33
CA TYR A 177 13.51 -15.21 -21.70
C TYR A 177 13.84 -16.61 -22.20
N VAL A 178 13.47 -16.91 -23.45
CA VAL A 178 13.74 -18.18 -24.12
C VAL A 178 14.71 -17.92 -25.27
N PRO A 179 16.01 -18.23 -25.11
CA PRO A 179 17.01 -17.95 -26.14
C PRO A 179 16.71 -18.58 -27.49
N LEU A 180 16.11 -19.78 -27.51
CA LEU A 180 15.77 -20.50 -28.74
C LEU A 180 14.84 -19.71 -29.67
N PHE A 181 13.95 -18.89 -29.11
CA PHE A 181 12.96 -18.12 -29.87
C PHE A 181 13.21 -16.61 -29.80
N GLU A 182 14.28 -16.19 -29.12
CA GLU A 182 14.61 -14.81 -28.79
C GLU A 182 13.44 -14.00 -28.21
N LYS A 183 12.56 -14.67 -27.44
CA LYS A 183 11.31 -14.09 -26.94
C LYS A 183 11.13 -14.34 -25.46
N TYR A 184 10.34 -13.47 -24.83
CA TYR A 184 9.87 -13.69 -23.46
C TYR A 184 8.60 -14.54 -23.49
N LEU A 185 8.50 -15.48 -22.54
CA LEU A 185 7.25 -16.20 -22.31
C LEU A 185 6.16 -15.24 -21.86
N HIS A 186 4.93 -15.51 -22.32
CA HIS A 186 3.76 -14.76 -21.88
C HIS A 186 3.53 -14.97 -20.38
N HIS A 187 3.27 -13.89 -19.63
CA HIS A 187 3.18 -13.95 -18.17
C HIS A 187 2.07 -14.90 -17.66
N ASN A 188 0.94 -14.99 -18.37
CA ASN A 188 -0.14 -15.92 -18.00
C ASN A 188 0.30 -17.38 -18.15
N PHE A 189 1.10 -17.70 -19.17
CA PHE A 189 1.62 -19.05 -19.36
C PHE A 189 2.54 -19.44 -18.20
N ILE A 190 3.47 -18.55 -17.81
CA ILE A 190 4.35 -18.77 -16.64
C ILE A 190 3.52 -18.98 -15.36
N CYS A 191 2.50 -18.15 -15.14
CA CYS A 191 1.64 -18.22 -13.96
C CYS A 191 0.90 -19.56 -13.84
N VAL A 192 0.30 -20.02 -14.94
CA VAL A 192 -0.39 -21.32 -15.00
C VAL A 192 0.58 -22.46 -14.71
N LEU A 193 1.76 -22.48 -15.34
CA LEU A 193 2.75 -23.52 -15.09
C LEU A 193 3.24 -23.55 -13.64
N LEU A 194 3.55 -22.38 -13.06
CA LEU A 194 3.98 -22.28 -11.67
C LEU A 194 2.91 -22.79 -10.70
N ASN A 195 1.65 -22.45 -10.94
CA ASN A 195 0.54 -22.88 -10.12
C ASN A 195 0.26 -24.39 -10.28
N ASP A 196 0.03 -24.86 -11.50
CA ASP A 196 -0.54 -26.18 -11.77
C ASP A 196 0.50 -27.31 -11.64
N LEU A 197 1.77 -27.04 -11.98
CA LEU A 197 2.82 -28.06 -11.95
C LEU A 197 3.68 -28.03 -10.68
N PHE A 198 3.82 -26.86 -10.06
CA PHE A 198 4.76 -26.67 -8.95
C PHE A 198 4.10 -26.19 -7.65
N GLY A 199 2.80 -25.87 -7.66
CA GLY A 199 2.08 -25.34 -6.50
C GLY A 199 2.56 -23.96 -6.06
N ILE A 200 3.24 -23.21 -6.94
CA ILE A 200 3.77 -21.88 -6.65
C ILE A 200 2.77 -20.83 -7.10
N GLN A 201 2.08 -20.23 -6.13
CA GLN A 201 1.11 -19.18 -6.39
C GLN A 201 1.81 -17.86 -6.73
N VAL A 202 1.57 -17.38 -7.94
CA VAL A 202 2.01 -16.07 -8.42
C VAL A 202 0.85 -15.33 -9.07
N ARG A 203 1.05 -14.05 -9.37
CA ARG A 203 0.09 -13.23 -10.11
C ARG A 203 0.72 -12.73 -11.41
N SER A 204 -0.07 -12.73 -12.49
CA SER A 204 0.31 -12.20 -13.79
C SER A 204 -0.52 -10.95 -14.16
N GLY A 205 -0.04 -10.16 -15.11
CA GLY A 205 -0.69 -8.93 -15.60
C GLY A 205 -0.13 -7.63 -15.01
N CYS A 206 -0.86 -6.52 -15.19
CA CYS A 206 -0.35 -5.17 -14.93
C CYS A 206 -0.33 -4.75 -13.45
N SER A 207 -0.77 -5.61 -12.52
CA SER A 207 -0.79 -5.30 -11.07
C SER A 207 -1.43 -3.96 -10.70
N CYS A 208 -2.45 -3.53 -11.46
CA CYS A 208 -3.09 -2.20 -11.33
C CYS A 208 -2.11 -1.02 -11.46
N ALA A 209 -1.00 -1.20 -12.18
CA ALA A 209 0.02 -0.20 -12.47
C ALA A 209 0.27 -0.10 -13.99
N ALA A 210 -0.79 -0.30 -14.79
CA ALA A 210 -0.78 0.07 -16.20
C ALA A 210 -0.73 1.61 -16.30
N PRO A 211 -0.05 2.17 -17.33
CA PRO A 211 0.02 3.61 -17.56
C PRO A 211 -1.35 4.23 -17.85
#